data_AF-A0A7C7PJ37-F1
#
_entry.id   AF-A0A7C7PJ37-F1
#
_cell.length_a   1.000
_cell.length_b   1.000
_cell.length_c   1.000
_cell.angle_alpha   90.00
_cell.angle_beta   90.00
_cell.angle_gamma   90.00
#
_symmetry.space_group_name_H-M   'P 1'
#
loop_
_entity.id
_entity.type
_entity.pdbx_description
1 polymer ?
#
loop_
_entity_poly.entity_id
_entity_poly.type
_entity_poly.pdbx_seq_one_letter_code
_entity_poly.pdbx_strand_id
1 'polypeptide(L)'
;MHQNQIEKADLRMRFAAAFGLLMLGTGCEVTNPGPIQDEFLVQPESRAGLVNGAQRRLNEAIGWVGYTGAIVAREIMPGGQTGAYGHSVAAQGGHIQPGSYSGHFGDAQQARFIAETAIQLFKDAA
;
A
#
# COMPACT_ATOMS: atom_id res chain seq x y z
N MET A 1 43.59 -33.44 -32.02
CA MET A 1 42.24 -32.84 -32.16
C MET A 1 41.22 -33.36 -31.15
N HIS A 2 41.30 -34.63 -30.71
CA HIS A 2 40.33 -35.23 -29.78
C HIS A 2 40.39 -34.65 -28.34
N GLN A 3 41.59 -34.38 -27.82
CA GLN A 3 41.80 -33.85 -26.45
C GLN A 3 41.11 -32.49 -26.21
N ASN A 4 41.22 -31.57 -27.17
CA ASN A 4 40.61 -30.23 -27.09
C ASN A 4 39.08 -30.26 -27.13
N GLN A 5 38.46 -31.33 -27.62
CA GLN A 5 37.01 -31.47 -27.65
C GLN A 5 36.47 -31.96 -26.30
N ILE A 6 37.24 -32.80 -25.60
CA ILE A 6 36.89 -33.31 -24.26
C ILE A 6 36.96 -32.18 -23.23
N GLU A 7 38.02 -31.36 -23.26
CA GLU A 7 38.19 -30.25 -22.31
C GLU A 7 37.08 -29.18 -22.46
N LYS A 8 36.66 -28.90 -23.70
CA LYS A 8 35.53 -28.00 -23.98
C LYS A 8 34.19 -28.58 -23.52
N ALA A 9 34.01 -29.90 -23.59
CA ALA A 9 32.80 -30.58 -23.10
C ALA A 9 32.72 -30.51 -21.57
N ASP A 10 33.82 -30.73 -20.87
CA ASP A 10 33.89 -30.59 -19.40
C ASP A 10 33.65 -29.16 -18.95
N LEU A 11 34.22 -28.16 -19.63
CA LEU A 11 33.99 -26.76 -19.32
C LEU A 11 32.50 -26.39 -19.48
N ARG A 12 31.87 -26.83 -20.57
CA ARG A 12 30.42 -26.64 -20.81
C ARG A 12 29.56 -27.35 -19.77
N MET A 13 29.94 -28.55 -19.36
CA MET A 13 29.22 -29.32 -18.35
C MET A 13 29.33 -28.67 -16.96
N ARG A 14 30.49 -28.12 -16.61
CA ARG A 14 30.69 -27.33 -15.38
C ARG A 14 29.89 -26.02 -15.39
N PHE A 15 29.84 -25.32 -16.53
CA PHE A 15 29.00 -24.13 -16.68
C PHE A 15 27.51 -24.46 -16.59
N ALA A 16 27.06 -25.55 -17.22
CA ALA A 16 25.68 -26.01 -17.14
C ALA A 16 25.28 -26.41 -15.71
N ALA A 17 26.17 -27.09 -14.98
CA ALA A 17 25.96 -27.44 -13.58
C ALA A 17 25.91 -26.20 -12.68
N ALA A 18 26.83 -25.25 -12.87
CA ALA A 18 26.83 -24.00 -12.11
C ALA A 18 25.58 -23.16 -12.38
N PHE A 19 25.14 -23.08 -13.64
CA PHE A 19 23.91 -22.38 -14.03
C PHE A 19 22.65 -23.06 -13.47
N GLY A 20 22.60 -24.40 -13.50
CA GLY A 20 21.52 -25.17 -12.89
C GLY A 20 21.43 -24.94 -11.38
N LEU A 21 22.57 -24.87 -10.68
CA LEU A 21 22.62 -24.59 -9.25
C LEU A 21 22.20 -23.14 -8.93
N LEU A 22 22.53 -22.18 -9.80
CA LEU A 22 22.14 -20.78 -9.63
C LEU A 22 20.62 -20.59 -9.81
N MET A 23 20.01 -21.31 -10.75
CA MET A 23 18.56 -21.24 -11.00
C MET A 23 17.73 -21.79 -9.83
N LEU A 24 18.22 -22.83 -9.14
CA LEU A 24 17.55 -23.41 -7.97
C LEU A 24 17.56 -22.48 -6.73
N GLY A 25 18.42 -21.45 -6.70
CA GLY A 25 18.54 -20.51 -5.56
C GLY A 25 17.70 -19.25 -5.66
N THR A 26 16.93 -19.03 -6.75
CA THR A 26 16.23 -17.76 -7.01
C THR A 26 14.74 -17.75 -6.65
N GLY A 27 14.23 -18.86 -6.12
CA GLY A 27 12.87 -18.95 -5.60
C GLY A 27 12.73 -18.27 -4.23
N CYS A 28 12.88 -16.94 -4.16
CA CYS A 28 12.30 -16.20 -3.05
C CYS A 28 10.79 -16.32 -3.20
N GLU A 29 10.20 -17.30 -2.52
CA GLU A 29 8.75 -17.43 -2.44
C GLU A 29 8.23 -16.16 -1.77
N VAL A 30 7.69 -15.24 -2.59
CA VAL A 30 7.00 -14.05 -2.11
C VAL A 30 5.67 -14.54 -1.52
N THR A 31 5.76 -15.11 -0.33
CA THR A 31 4.61 -15.37 0.51
C THR A 31 4.09 -14.00 0.92
N ASN A 32 3.02 -13.54 0.24
CA ASN A 32 2.20 -12.48 0.81
C ASN A 32 1.56 -13.11 2.05
N PRO A 33 1.98 -12.73 3.28
CA PRO A 33 1.55 -13.41 4.51
C PRO A 33 0.06 -13.23 4.79
N GLY A 34 -0.66 -12.53 3.91
CA GLY A 34 -2.06 -12.19 4.08
C GLY A 34 -2.20 -11.07 5.12
N PRO A 35 -3.42 -10.87 5.63
CA PRO A 35 -3.66 -9.94 6.73
C PRO A 35 -2.82 -10.32 7.95
N ILE A 36 -2.37 -9.32 8.70
CA ILE A 36 -1.73 -9.54 10.00
C ILE A 36 -2.74 -10.24 10.91
N GLN A 37 -2.31 -11.34 11.55
CA GLN A 37 -3.14 -12.07 12.50
C GLN A 37 -3.27 -11.28 13.81
N ASP A 38 -4.43 -11.38 14.46
CA ASP A 38 -4.76 -10.60 15.67
C ASP A 38 -3.75 -10.81 16.82
N GLU A 39 -3.13 -11.99 16.90
CA GLU A 39 -2.10 -12.34 17.89
C GLU A 39 -0.85 -11.44 17.81
N PHE A 40 -0.57 -10.83 16.66
CA PHE A 40 0.53 -9.88 16.52
C PHE A 40 0.12 -8.46 16.90
N LEU A 41 -1.18 -8.14 16.87
CA LEU A 41 -1.69 -6.80 17.16
C LEU A 41 -1.75 -6.50 18.67
N VAL A 42 -1.79 -7.54 19.52
CA VAL A 42 -1.75 -7.40 20.99
C VAL A 42 -0.36 -7.06 21.54
N GLN A 43 0.69 -7.27 20.74
CA GLN A 43 2.07 -7.08 21.17
C GLN A 43 2.38 -5.59 21.43
N PRO A 44 3.12 -5.23 22.50
CA PRO A 44 3.49 -3.85 22.79
C PRO A 44 4.17 -3.12 21.62
N GLU A 45 4.92 -3.86 20.79
CA GLU A 45 5.64 -3.37 19.62
C GLU A 45 4.68 -2.86 18.52
N SER A 46 3.47 -3.43 18.44
CA SER A 46 2.47 -3.10 17.42
C SER A 46 1.72 -1.78 17.72
N ARG A 47 1.78 -1.28 18.96
CA ARG A 47 0.99 -0.13 19.42
C ARG A 47 1.26 1.14 18.62
N ALA A 48 2.54 1.43 18.37
CA ALA A 48 2.93 2.60 17.58
C ALA A 48 2.41 2.51 16.13
N GLY A 49 2.43 1.31 15.55
CA GLY A 49 1.90 1.05 14.21
C GLY A 49 0.40 1.34 14.11
N LEU A 50 -0.38 0.89 15.10
CA LEU A 50 -1.82 1.12 15.15
C LEU A 50 -2.17 2.61 15.30
N VAL A 51 -1.49 3.32 16.20
CA VAL A 51 -1.71 4.77 16.41
C VAL A 51 -1.35 5.56 15.16
N ASN A 52 -0.16 5.32 14.59
CA ASN A 52 0.29 5.99 13.38
C ASN A 52 -0.60 5.67 12.17
N GLY A 53 -1.08 4.42 12.08
CA GLY A 53 -2.03 3.98 11.07
C GLY A 53 -3.35 4.74 11.13
N ALA A 54 -3.94 4.85 12.32
CA ALA A 54 -5.15 5.63 12.54
C ALA A 54 -4.96 7.11 12.19
N GLN A 55 -3.87 7.73 12.67
CA GLN A 55 -3.53 9.12 12.37
C GLN A 55 -3.38 9.37 10.87
N ARG A 56 -2.66 8.50 10.16
CA ARG A 56 -2.48 8.62 8.71
C ARG A 56 -3.82 8.57 7.97
N ARG A 57 -4.69 7.62 8.32
CA ARG A 57 -6.02 7.51 7.66
C ARG A 57 -6.93 8.68 7.98
N LEU A 58 -6.86 9.21 9.20
CA LEU A 58 -7.57 10.43 9.56
C LEU A 58 -7.09 11.63 8.75
N ASN A 59 -5.76 11.79 8.61
CA ASN A 59 -5.18 12.88 7.84
C ASN A 59 -5.53 12.80 6.35
N GLU A 60 -5.55 11.59 5.76
CA GLU A 60 -6.05 11.37 4.40
C GLU A 60 -7.51 11.84 4.26
N ALA A 61 -8.38 11.41 5.18
CA ALA A 61 -9.79 11.78 5.14
C ALA A 61 -9.98 13.30 5.26
N ILE A 62 -9.31 13.95 6.20
CA ILE A 62 -9.37 15.41 6.39
C ILE A 62 -8.80 16.13 5.16
N GLY A 63 -7.67 15.66 4.63
CA GLY A 63 -7.03 16.24 3.46
C GLY A 63 -7.94 16.22 2.23
N TRP A 64 -8.56 15.07 1.94
CA TRP A 64 -9.49 14.96 0.81
C TRP A 64 -10.76 15.77 1.01
N VAL A 65 -11.37 15.73 2.20
CA VAL A 65 -12.56 16.54 2.50
C VAL A 65 -12.25 18.03 2.34
N GLY A 66 -11.12 18.49 2.87
CA GLY A 66 -10.68 19.89 2.74
C GLY A 66 -10.41 20.27 1.29
N TYR A 67 -9.67 19.44 0.55
CA TYR A 67 -9.31 19.72 -0.84
C TYR A 67 -10.53 19.72 -1.78
N THR A 68 -11.36 18.68 -1.71
CA THR A 68 -12.60 18.60 -2.50
C THR A 68 -13.58 19.72 -2.11
N GLY A 69 -13.69 20.00 -0.80
CA GLY A 69 -14.52 21.10 -0.29
C GLY A 69 -14.07 22.46 -0.84
N ALA A 70 -12.78 22.75 -0.80
CA ALA A 70 -12.19 23.99 -1.30
C ALA A 70 -12.39 24.18 -2.82
N ILE A 71 -12.37 23.09 -3.60
CA ILE A 71 -12.69 23.15 -5.04
C ILE A 71 -14.15 23.53 -5.26
N VAL A 72 -15.09 22.88 -4.57
CA VAL A 72 -16.54 23.16 -4.71
C VAL A 72 -16.87 24.57 -4.22
N ALA A 73 -16.23 25.01 -3.13
CA ALA A 73 -16.37 26.36 -2.58
C ALA A 73 -15.66 27.43 -3.41
N ARG A 74 -14.89 27.05 -4.44
CA ARG A 74 -14.06 27.94 -5.28
C ARG A 74 -12.99 28.71 -4.51
N GLU A 75 -12.50 28.12 -3.43
CA GLU A 75 -11.32 28.60 -2.71
C GLU A 75 -10.02 28.18 -3.41
N ILE A 76 -10.06 27.05 -4.13
CA ILE A 76 -8.98 26.57 -5.00
C ILE A 76 -9.49 26.58 -6.45
N MET A 77 -8.76 27.28 -7.33
CA MET A 77 -9.07 27.38 -8.75
C MET A 77 -8.13 26.49 -9.57
N PRO A 78 -8.62 25.66 -10.50
CA PRO A 78 -7.78 24.82 -11.34
C PRO A 78 -6.85 25.67 -12.23
N GLY A 79 -5.56 25.70 -11.91
CA GLY A 79 -4.55 26.54 -12.58
C GLY A 79 -4.01 25.98 -13.90
N GLY A 80 -4.84 25.40 -14.77
CA GLY A 80 -4.38 24.82 -16.05
C GLY A 80 -3.80 23.41 -15.95
N GLN A 81 -4.20 22.64 -14.93
CA GLN A 81 -3.83 21.23 -14.80
C GLN A 81 -4.41 20.38 -15.96
N THR A 82 -3.60 19.55 -16.58
CA THR A 82 -4.00 18.63 -17.66
C THR A 82 -4.73 17.37 -17.17
N GLY A 83 -4.99 17.27 -15.87
CA GLY A 83 -5.83 16.24 -15.26
C GLY A 83 -6.49 16.82 -14.01
N ALA A 84 -7.74 16.47 -13.77
CA ALA A 84 -8.55 17.05 -12.70
C ALA A 84 -8.16 16.59 -11.27
N TYR A 85 -6.97 16.02 -11.09
CA TYR A 85 -6.44 15.51 -9.83
C TYR A 85 -7.48 14.69 -9.03
N GLY A 86 -8.13 13.73 -9.72
CA GLY A 86 -9.16 12.88 -9.13
C GLY A 86 -10.56 13.50 -9.02
N HIS A 87 -10.77 14.74 -9.46
CA HIS A 87 -12.09 15.40 -9.43
C HIS A 87 -12.83 15.32 -10.75
N SER A 88 -14.15 15.18 -10.74
CA SER A 88 -14.93 15.27 -11.98
C SER A 88 -15.02 16.73 -12.45
N VAL A 89 -15.29 16.95 -13.74
CA VAL A 89 -15.59 18.30 -14.26
C VAL A 89 -16.83 18.88 -13.58
N ALA A 90 -17.81 18.02 -13.28
CA ALA A 90 -19.03 18.45 -12.60
C ALA A 90 -18.75 18.90 -11.15
N ALA A 91 -17.90 18.18 -10.41
CA ALA A 91 -17.48 18.57 -9.07
C ALA A 91 -16.70 19.90 -9.06
N GLN A 92 -15.83 20.12 -10.05
CA GLN A 92 -15.16 21.40 -10.26
C GLN A 92 -16.13 22.54 -10.63
N GLY A 93 -17.26 22.21 -11.28
CA GLY A 93 -18.36 23.14 -11.51
C GLY A 93 -19.21 23.46 -10.27
N GLY A 94 -18.97 22.78 -9.14
CA GLY A 94 -19.72 22.90 -7.90
C GLY A 94 -20.83 21.85 -7.73
N HIS A 95 -20.86 20.81 -8.55
CA HIS A 95 -21.89 19.77 -8.53
C HIS A 95 -21.30 18.41 -8.09
N ILE A 96 -21.60 17.99 -6.87
CA ILE A 96 -21.25 16.66 -6.36
C ILE A 96 -22.35 15.66 -6.71
N GLN A 97 -22.01 14.58 -7.44
CA GLN A 97 -22.98 13.54 -7.79
C GLN A 97 -23.13 12.54 -6.62
N PRO A 98 -24.30 11.89 -6.49
CA PRO A 98 -24.45 10.76 -5.56
C PRO A 98 -23.39 9.68 -5.83
N GLY A 99 -22.75 9.20 -4.77
CA GLY A 99 -21.70 8.19 -4.86
C GLY A 99 -20.32 8.70 -5.30
N SER A 100 -20.19 9.98 -5.68
CA SER A 100 -18.86 10.58 -5.87
C SER A 100 -18.09 10.57 -4.55
N TYR A 101 -16.78 10.28 -4.63
CA TYR A 101 -15.85 10.42 -3.51
C TYR A 101 -16.18 9.57 -2.27
N SER A 102 -16.92 8.47 -2.43
CA SER A 102 -17.29 7.53 -1.35
C SER A 102 -16.08 6.98 -0.58
N GLY A 103 -14.90 6.96 -1.21
CA GLY A 103 -13.63 6.58 -0.59
C GLY A 103 -13.28 7.41 0.66
N HIS A 104 -13.57 8.72 0.68
CA HIS A 104 -13.19 9.59 1.81
C HIS A 104 -13.95 9.25 3.10
N PHE A 105 -15.23 8.88 2.97
CA PHE A 105 -15.99 8.36 4.10
C PHE A 105 -15.40 7.04 4.59
N GLY A 106 -15.02 6.15 3.67
CA GLY A 106 -14.31 4.91 4.00
C GLY A 106 -13.00 5.15 4.74
N ASP A 107 -12.20 6.13 4.29
CA ASP A 107 -10.96 6.53 4.95
C ASP A 107 -11.21 6.99 6.40
N ALA A 108 -12.24 7.83 6.61
CA ALA A 108 -12.63 8.31 7.94
C ALA A 108 -13.13 7.19 8.85
N GLN A 109 -13.99 6.30 8.34
CA GLN A 109 -14.47 5.14 9.10
C GLN A 109 -13.33 4.20 9.46
N GLN A 110 -12.40 3.95 8.52
CA GLN A 110 -11.25 3.10 8.78
C GLN A 110 -10.34 3.71 9.85
N ALA A 111 -10.09 5.02 9.81
CA ALA A 111 -9.35 5.71 10.87
C ALA A 111 -10.00 5.50 12.25
N ARG A 112 -11.33 5.64 12.32
CA ARG A 112 -12.10 5.39 13.55
C ARG A 112 -11.92 3.95 14.02
N PHE A 113 -12.16 2.96 13.15
CA PHE A 113 -12.09 1.55 13.53
C PHE A 113 -10.69 1.15 13.97
N ILE A 114 -9.63 1.62 13.31
CA ILE A 114 -8.25 1.34 13.76
C ILE A 114 -8.03 1.90 15.17
N ALA A 115 -8.46 3.13 15.43
CA ALA A 115 -8.30 3.75 16.75
C ALA A 115 -9.11 3.04 17.85
N GLU A 116 -10.38 2.72 17.58
CA GLU A 116 -11.26 2.01 18.52
C GLU A 116 -10.72 0.61 18.85
N THR A 117 -10.34 -0.16 17.82
CA THR A 117 -9.73 -1.48 18.00
C THR A 117 -8.41 -1.40 18.77
N ALA A 118 -7.56 -0.41 18.46
CA ALA A 118 -6.30 -0.21 19.18
C ALA A 118 -6.54 0.07 20.67
N ILE A 119 -7.51 0.92 21.01
CA ILE A 119 -7.88 1.20 22.41
C ILE A 119 -8.31 -0.08 23.11
N GLN A 120 -9.11 -0.93 22.46
CA GLN A 120 -9.55 -2.20 23.04
C GLN A 120 -8.37 -3.14 23.30
N LEU A 121 -7.51 -3.34 22.29
CA LEU A 121 -6.31 -4.17 22.40
C LEU A 121 -5.37 -3.70 23.52
N PHE A 122 -5.22 -2.39 23.69
CA PHE A 122 -4.33 -1.85 24.72
C PHE A 122 -4.87 -2.02 26.14
N LYS A 123 -6.20 -2.03 26.31
CA LYS A 123 -6.85 -2.31 27.59
C LYS A 123 -6.75 -3.78 27.96
N ASP A 124 -6.95 -4.67 27.00
CA ASP A 124 -6.93 -6.11 27.25
C ASP A 124 -5.51 -6.64 27.55
N ALA A 125 -4.48 -5.89 27.13
CA ALA A 125 -3.07 -6.19 27.38
C ALA A 125 -2.47 -5.48 28.62
N ALA A 126 -3.28 -4.73 29.39
CA ALA A 126 -2.86 -3.99 30.59
C ALA A 126 -3.25 -4.75 31.87
#